data_AF-A0A7T3V618-F1
#
_entry.id   AF-A0A7T3V618-F1
#
_cell.length_a   1.000
_cell.length_b   1.000
_cell.length_c   1.000
_cell.angle_alpha   90.00
_cell.angle_beta   90.00
_cell.angle_gamma   90.00
#
_symmetry.space_group_name_H-M   'P 1'
#
loop_
_entity.id
_entity.type
_entity.pdbx_description
1 polymer ?
#
loop_
_entity_poly.entity_id
_entity_poly.type
_entity_poly.pdbx_seq_one_letter_code
_entity_poly.pdbx_strand_id
1 'polypeptide(L)'
;MNGNQVRPEKWTNVIDLYDNGWYSYIWGNYDGGSDKSLGARWNGGKNVGYPNQGAYPTWYVEPDFVTNDILFSIYRDVQINPQNGNLNNIKTAIMENI
;
A
#
# COMPACT_ATOMS: atom_id res chain seq x y z
N MET A 1 -12.27 7.75 3.45
CA MET A 1 -11.12 8.61 3.15
C MET A 1 -10.16 7.80 2.30
N ASN A 2 -9.65 8.37 1.20
CA ASN A 2 -8.82 7.62 0.26
C ASN A 2 -7.38 7.46 0.79
N GLY A 3 -6.69 6.43 0.31
CA GLY A 3 -5.28 6.08 0.64
C GLY A 3 -4.37 7.28 0.69
N ASN A 4 -4.38 7.95 -0.44
CA ASN A 4 -3.50 9.04 -0.84
C ASN A 4 -3.66 10.35 -0.05
N GLN A 5 -4.74 10.52 0.73
CA GLN A 5 -4.99 11.75 1.50
C GLN A 5 -4.35 11.72 2.90
N VAL A 6 -3.90 10.54 3.35
CA VAL A 6 -3.26 10.36 4.66
C VAL A 6 -1.89 9.75 4.44
N ARG A 7 -0.87 10.62 4.37
CA ARG A 7 0.54 10.19 4.34
C ARG A 7 0.94 9.70 5.73
N PRO A 8 1.34 8.43 5.88
CA PRO A 8 1.72 7.93 7.19
C PRO A 8 3.07 8.51 7.61
N GLU A 9 3.10 9.18 8.76
CA GLU A 9 4.24 9.95 9.27
C GLU A 9 5.53 9.12 9.39
N LYS A 10 5.40 7.83 9.71
CA LYS A 10 6.52 6.89 9.79
C LYS A 10 7.11 6.46 8.45
N TRP A 11 6.53 6.89 7.33
CA TRP A 11 6.95 6.44 6.01
C TRP A 11 7.62 7.55 5.23
N THR A 12 8.74 7.22 4.60
CA THR A 12 9.49 8.12 3.72
C THR A 12 9.72 7.48 2.35
N ASN A 13 10.06 8.29 1.35
CA ASN A 13 10.30 7.83 -0.04
C ASN A 13 9.12 7.02 -0.61
N VAL A 14 7.89 7.43 -0.26
CA VAL A 14 6.66 6.70 -0.53
C VAL A 14 6.20 6.89 -1.97
N ILE A 15 5.88 5.78 -2.64
CA ILE A 15 5.10 5.75 -3.87
C ILE A 15 3.76 5.04 -3.64
N ASP A 16 2.68 5.61 -4.20
CA ASP A 16 1.36 4.99 -4.18
C ASP A 16 1.31 3.86 -5.22
N LEU A 17 0.89 2.67 -4.81
CA LEU A 17 0.75 1.52 -5.70
C LEU A 17 -0.70 1.33 -6.14
N TYR A 18 -1.61 1.29 -5.16
CA TYR A 18 -2.96 0.76 -5.33
C TYR A 18 -3.94 1.38 -4.33
N ASP A 19 -5.16 1.65 -4.79
CA ASP A 19 -6.33 2.00 -3.98
C ASP A 19 -7.61 1.62 -4.73
N ASN A 20 -8.35 0.63 -4.23
CA ASN A 20 -9.65 0.25 -4.80
C ASN A 20 -10.85 0.74 -3.96
N GLY A 21 -10.60 1.68 -3.05
CA GLY A 21 -11.58 2.19 -2.10
C GLY A 21 -11.72 1.34 -0.83
N TRP A 22 -11.35 0.05 -0.87
CA TRP A 22 -11.38 -0.84 0.30
C TRP A 22 -9.99 -1.08 0.87
N TYR A 23 -9.01 -1.34 0.02
CA TYR A 23 -7.62 -1.55 0.40
C TYR A 23 -6.73 -0.57 -0.33
N SER A 24 -5.67 -0.14 0.34
CA SER A 24 -4.63 0.69 -0.27
C SER A 24 -3.26 0.11 0.04
N TYR A 25 -2.36 0.20 -0.95
CA TYR A 25 -0.97 -0.23 -0.83
C TYR A 25 -0.01 0.86 -1.26
N ILE A 26 1.09 0.99 -0.51
CA ILE A 26 2.22 1.89 -0.77
C ILE A 26 3.53 1.12 -0.73
N TRP A 27 4.57 1.69 -1.33
CA TRP A 27 5.93 1.19 -1.24
C TRP A 27 6.85 2.30 -0.75
N GLY A 28 7.65 2.04 0.28
CA GLY A 28 8.51 3.06 0.87
C GLY A 28 9.28 2.55 2.08
N ASN A 29 10.10 3.42 2.66
CA ASN A 29 10.86 3.12 3.86
C ASN A 29 9.99 3.32 5.10
N TYR A 30 10.07 2.40 6.06
CA TYR A 30 9.30 2.46 7.30
C TYR A 30 10.20 2.74 8.51
N ASP A 31 9.80 3.69 9.35
CA ASP A 31 10.37 4.00 10.68
C ASP A 31 11.90 4.21 10.68
N GLY A 32 12.42 4.86 9.64
CA GLY A 32 13.86 5.13 9.47
C GLY A 32 14.68 3.95 8.91
N GLY A 33 14.03 2.85 8.51
CA GLY A 33 14.68 1.73 7.83
C GLY A 33 15.25 2.12 6.46
N SER A 34 16.37 1.51 6.08
CA SER A 34 16.99 1.69 4.75
C SER A 34 16.25 0.93 3.66
N ASP A 35 15.64 -0.18 4.02
CA ASP A 35 14.94 -1.07 3.10
C ASP A 35 13.51 -0.57 2.90
N LYS A 36 13.01 -0.75 1.68
CA LYS A 36 11.62 -0.45 1.39
C LYS A 36 10.76 -1.67 1.70
N SER A 37 9.52 -1.40 2.10
CA SER A 37 8.55 -2.43 2.46
C SER A 37 7.18 -2.10 1.87
N LEU A 38 6.34 -3.12 1.81
CA LEU A 38 4.95 -2.98 1.37
C LEU A 38 4.12 -2.47 2.55
N GLY A 39 3.63 -1.24 2.41
CA GLY A 39 2.66 -0.68 3.33
C GLY A 39 1.25 -1.02 2.88
N ALA A 40 0.44 -1.51 3.81
CA ALA A 40 -0.95 -1.86 3.55
C ALA A 40 -1.89 -1.14 4.52
N ARG A 41 -3.13 -0.93 4.08
CA ARG A 41 -4.25 -0.63 4.96
C ARG A 41 -5.56 -1.08 4.37
N TRP A 42 -6.49 -1.45 5.25
CA TRP A 42 -7.90 -1.53 4.96
C TRP A 42 -8.56 -0.18 5.29
N ASN A 43 -9.12 0.48 4.27
CA ASN A 43 -9.77 1.78 4.35
C ASN A 43 -11.06 1.79 5.17
N GLY A 44 -11.64 0.62 5.42
CA GLY A 44 -12.95 0.52 6.07
C GLY A 44 -14.10 0.85 5.12
N GLY A 45 -15.16 1.40 5.69
CA GLY A 45 -16.42 1.72 5.00
C GLY A 45 -17.47 2.09 6.03
N LYS A 46 -18.43 1.19 6.30
CA LYS A 46 -19.29 1.31 7.49
C LYS A 46 -18.52 1.11 8.80
N ASN A 47 -17.42 0.38 8.73
CA ASN A 47 -16.47 0.15 9.82
C ASN A 47 -15.24 1.05 9.64
N VAL A 48 -14.47 1.21 10.72
CA VAL A 48 -13.40 2.22 10.84
C VAL A 48 -12.15 1.94 9.97
N GLY A 49 -12.00 0.72 9.44
CA GLY A 49 -10.80 0.28 8.74
C GLY A 49 -9.78 -0.37 9.68
N TYR A 50 -8.69 -0.89 9.13
CA TYR A 50 -7.65 -1.61 9.87
C TYR A 50 -6.27 -1.47 9.23
N PRO A 51 -5.20 -1.36 10.04
CA PRO A 51 -5.21 -1.03 11.46
C PRO A 51 -5.84 0.34 11.68
N ASN A 52 -6.20 0.67 12.92
CA ASN A 52 -6.79 1.97 13.20
C ASN A 52 -6.27 2.55 14.52
N GLN A 53 -6.34 3.87 14.59
CA GLN A 53 -6.16 4.64 15.80
C GLN A 53 -7.40 5.50 16.00
N GLY A 54 -8.27 5.07 16.91
CA GLY A 54 -9.58 5.69 17.12
C GLY A 54 -10.47 5.52 15.89
N ALA A 55 -10.81 6.62 15.22
CA ALA A 55 -11.71 6.64 14.06
C ALA A 55 -11.00 6.59 12.69
N TYR A 56 -9.66 6.45 12.68
CA TYR A 56 -8.85 6.63 11.47
C TYR A 56 -8.05 5.38 11.13
N PRO A 57 -8.15 4.86 9.90
CA PRO A 57 -7.30 3.76 9.45
C PRO A 57 -5.84 4.22 9.31
N THR A 58 -4.93 3.38 9.77
CA THR A 58 -3.48 3.58 9.74
C THR A 58 -2.83 2.56 8.82
N TRP A 59 -1.51 2.70 8.63
CA TRP A 59 -0.72 1.84 7.76
C TRP A 59 0.11 0.86 8.58
N TYR A 60 0.30 -0.35 8.07
CA TYR A 60 1.23 -1.35 8.60
C TYR A 60 2.11 -1.90 7.50
N VAL A 61 3.22 -2.52 7.89
CA VAL A 61 4.12 -3.25 6.99
C VAL A 61 3.59 -4.67 6.84
N GLU A 62 3.37 -5.10 5.60
CA GLU A 62 3.10 -6.52 5.30
C GLU A 62 4.36 -7.36 5.51
N PRO A 63 4.25 -8.61 5.99
CA PRO A 63 5.39 -9.51 6.08
C PRO A 63 6.04 -9.79 4.72
N ASP A 64 7.37 -9.85 4.68
CA ASP A 64 8.13 -10.01 3.43
C ASP A 64 7.70 -11.24 2.60
N PHE A 65 7.32 -12.34 3.27
CA PHE A 65 6.95 -13.58 2.60
C PHE A 65 5.64 -13.48 1.79
N VAL A 66 4.78 -12.49 2.04
CA VAL A 66 3.56 -12.25 1.26
C VAL A 66 3.69 -11.13 0.24
N THR A 67 4.75 -10.31 0.34
CA THR A 67 4.91 -9.09 -0.46
C THR A 67 4.82 -9.36 -1.95
N ASN A 68 5.55 -10.35 -2.46
CA ASN A 68 5.54 -10.68 -3.90
C ASN A 68 4.16 -11.13 -4.39
N ASP A 69 3.46 -11.97 -3.62
CA ASP A 69 2.13 -12.44 -3.99
C ASP A 69 1.13 -11.28 -4.07
N ILE A 70 1.21 -10.34 -3.13
CA ILE A 70 0.37 -9.13 -3.14
C ILE A 70 0.71 -8.24 -4.33
N LEU A 71 2.00 -7.96 -4.57
CA LEU A 71 2.44 -7.11 -5.69
C LEU A 71 1.99 -7.66 -7.05
N PHE A 72 2.10 -8.98 -7.28
CA PHE A 72 1.61 -9.59 -8.53
C PHE A 72 0.08 -9.61 -8.62
N SER A 73 -0.61 -9.76 -7.49
CA SER A 73 -2.08 -9.69 -7.44
C SER A 73 -2.60 -8.31 -7.83
N ILE A 74 -2.05 -7.24 -7.23
CA ILE A 74 -2.43 -5.86 -7.57
C ILE A 74 -1.96 -5.46 -8.96
N TYR A 75 -0.83 -5.98 -9.44
CA TYR A 75 -0.39 -5.78 -10.82
C TYR A 75 -1.45 -6.29 -11.81
N ARG A 76 -1.95 -7.51 -11.59
CA ARG A 76 -3.00 -8.12 -12.42
C ARG A 76 -4.30 -7.33 -12.33
N ASP A 77 -4.70 -6.90 -11.13
CA ASP A 77 -5.91 -6.09 -10.98
C ASP A 77 -5.79 -4.76 -11.73
N VAL A 78 -4.67 -4.03 -11.60
CA VAL A 78 -4.48 -2.74 -12.28
C VAL A 78 -4.38 -2.87 -13.80
N GLN A 79 -3.94 -4.01 -14.33
CA GLN A 79 -4.03 -4.28 -15.77
C GLN A 79 -5.48 -4.35 -16.27
N ILE A 80 -6.41 -4.83 -15.43
CA ILE A 80 -7.84 -4.95 -15.75
C ILE A 80 -8.59 -3.65 -15.39
N ASN A 81 -8.19 -3.03 -14.28
CA ASN A 81 -8.81 -1.87 -13.64
C ASN A 81 -7.77 -0.75 -13.42
N PRO A 82 -7.36 -0.02 -14.48
CA PRO A 82 -6.28 0.97 -14.38
C PRO A 82 -6.53 2.08 -13.37
N GLN A 83 -7.79 2.38 -13.06
CA GLN A 83 -8.18 3.36 -12.06
C GLN A 83 -7.80 2.98 -10.62
N ASN A 84 -7.53 1.70 -10.36
CA ASN A 84 -7.22 1.21 -9.01
C ASN A 84 -5.74 1.42 -8.63
N GLY A 85 -4.87 1.90 -9.52
CA GLY A 85 -3.46 2.07 -9.15
C GLY A 85 -2.54 2.57 -10.25
N ASN A 86 -1.25 2.56 -9.96
CA ASN A 86 -0.21 2.99 -10.90
C ASN A 86 0.68 1.81 -11.31
N LEU A 87 0.49 1.33 -12.55
CA LEU A 87 1.20 0.17 -13.08
C LEU A 87 2.73 0.32 -13.05
N ASN A 88 3.25 1.53 -13.28
CA ASN A 88 4.70 1.77 -13.27
C ASN A 88 5.25 1.70 -11.85
N ASN A 89 4.56 2.26 -10.87
CA ASN A 89 4.96 2.18 -9.47
C ASN A 89 4.95 0.74 -8.96
N ILE A 90 3.94 -0.06 -9.37
CA ILE A 90 3.89 -1.49 -9.02
C ILE A 90 5.07 -2.24 -9.64
N LYS A 91 5.42 -1.98 -10.90
CA LYS A 91 6.62 -2.57 -11.51
C LYS A 91 7.90 -2.17 -10.77
N THR A 92 8.02 -0.92 -10.35
CA THR A 92 9.15 -0.46 -9.51
C THR A 92 9.23 -1.26 -8.22
N ALA A 93 8.12 -1.40 -7.49
CA ALA A 93 8.09 -2.18 -6.25
C ALA A 93 8.46 -3.66 -6.48
N ILE A 94 7.96 -4.27 -7.56
CA ILE A 94 8.34 -5.64 -7.94
C ILE A 94 9.85 -5.74 -8.20
N MET A 95 10.43 -4.82 -8.97
CA MET A 95 11.87 -4.86 -9.29
C MET A 95 12.77 -4.62 -8.08
N GLU A 96 12.33 -3.81 -7.11
CA GLU A 96 13.08 -3.52 -5.88
C GLU A 96 12.96 -4.62 -4.82
N ASN A 97 11.99 -5.54 -4.94
CA ASN A 97 11.73 -6.64 -4.01
C ASN A 97 12.31 -8.00 -4.48
N ILE A 98 13.21 -7.99 -5.47
CA ILE A 98 13.90 -9.18 -6.03
C ILE A 98 15.28 -9.32 -5.42
#